data_AF-A0A9Q4C618-F1
#
_entry.id   AF-A0A9Q4C618-F1
#
_cell.length_a   1.000
_cell.length_b   1.000
_cell.length_c   1.000
_cell.angle_alpha   90.00
_cell.angle_beta   90.00
_cell.angle_gamma   90.00
#
_symmetry.space_group_name_H-M   'P 1'
#
loop_
_entity.id
_entity.type
_entity.pdbx_description
1 polymer ?
#
loop_
_entity_poly.entity_id
_entity_poly.type
_entity_poly.pdbx_seq_one_letter_code
_entity_poly.pdbx_strand_id
1 'polypeptide(L)'
;MGASDWAGRMCIELEEEFGICNERALRVTTLVRMMVGEDGYEEVFGEHGSEQYQTHQELLIEDLDISLKRQEGDSIEERWNSLMDSLGCQSRAEKGVYLIPWEEYDADDWQNPGVSRTRPE
;
A
#
# COMPACT_ATOMS: atom_id res chain seq x y z
N MET A 1 -18.57 -6.93 1.50
CA MET A 1 -18.19 -5.90 0.51
C MET A 1 -17.19 -6.52 -0.44
N GLY A 2 -17.30 -6.30 -1.75
CA GLY A 2 -16.34 -6.85 -2.71
C GLY A 2 -15.02 -6.06 -2.72
N ALA A 3 -13.94 -6.65 -3.24
CA ALA A 3 -12.64 -5.99 -3.35
C ALA A 3 -12.68 -4.68 -4.15
N SER A 4 -13.53 -4.62 -5.19
CA SER A 4 -13.73 -3.40 -5.99
C SER A 4 -14.46 -2.29 -5.22
N ASP A 5 -15.40 -2.65 -4.34
CA ASP A 5 -16.12 -1.66 -3.51
C ASP A 5 -15.18 -1.04 -2.47
N TRP A 6 -14.30 -1.87 -1.89
CA TRP A 6 -13.29 -1.41 -0.95
C TRP A 6 -12.31 -0.44 -1.61
N ALA A 7 -11.75 -0.80 -2.78
CA ALA A 7 -10.76 0.03 -3.46
C ALA A 7 -11.33 1.40 -3.84
N GLY A 8 -12.56 1.44 -4.36
CA GLY A 8 -13.22 2.71 -4.71
C GLY A 8 -13.45 3.62 -3.50
N ARG A 9 -13.92 3.06 -2.37
CA ARG A 9 -14.10 3.81 -1.12
C ARG A 9 -12.76 4.33 -0.59
N MET A 10 -11.75 3.46 -0.53
CA MET A 10 -10.44 3.81 0.00
C MET A 10 -9.73 4.85 -0.87
N CYS A 11 -9.90 4.83 -2.20
CA CYS A 11 -9.38 5.90 -3.04
C CYS A 11 -9.94 7.27 -2.65
N ILE A 12 -11.26 7.37 -2.47
CA ILE A 12 -11.92 8.62 -2.04
C ILE A 12 -11.37 9.08 -0.67
N GLU A 13 -11.26 8.16 0.29
CA GLU A 13 -10.73 8.45 1.62
C GLU A 13 -9.29 8.99 1.55
N LEU A 14 -8.43 8.40 0.72
CA LEU A 14 -7.05 8.85 0.52
C LEU A 14 -6.95 10.20 -0.21
N GLU A 15 -7.79 10.44 -1.22
CA GLU A 15 -7.86 11.74 -1.91
C GLU A 15 -8.27 12.86 -0.95
N GLU A 16 -9.30 12.62 -0.13
CA GLU A 16 -9.81 13.60 0.82
C GLU A 16 -8.82 13.88 1.96
N GLU A 17 -8.19 12.84 2.52
CA GLU A 17 -7.29 12.98 3.68
C GLU A 17 -5.92 13.55 3.28
N PHE A 18 -5.36 13.14 2.15
CA PHE A 18 -3.99 13.51 1.74
C PHE A 18 -3.93 14.53 0.61
N GLY A 19 -5.06 14.91 0.01
CA GLY A 19 -5.10 15.88 -1.09
C GLY A 19 -4.39 15.40 -2.36
N ILE A 20 -4.38 14.09 -2.60
CA ILE A 20 -3.77 13.46 -3.78
C ILE A 20 -4.82 13.24 -4.88
N CYS A 21 -4.38 12.95 -6.11
CA CYS A 21 -5.29 12.57 -7.19
C CYS A 21 -5.68 11.09 -7.12
N ASN A 22 -6.82 10.76 -7.72
CA ASN A 22 -7.34 9.40 -7.82
C ASN A 22 -6.32 8.37 -8.34
N GLU A 23 -5.50 8.69 -9.34
CA GLU A 23 -4.48 7.77 -9.88
C GLU A 23 -3.44 7.39 -8.82
N ARG A 24 -3.03 8.36 -7.99
CA ARG A 24 -2.08 8.16 -6.89
C ARG A 24 -2.71 7.36 -5.75
N ALA A 25 -4.01 7.54 -5.50
CA ALA A 25 -4.75 6.71 -4.55
C ALA A 25 -4.95 5.26 -5.07
N LEU A 26 -5.25 5.10 -6.37
CA LEU A 26 -5.36 3.80 -7.04
C LEU A 26 -4.06 3.01 -6.97
N ARG A 27 -2.92 3.69 -7.09
CA ARG A 27 -1.60 3.08 -6.96
C ARG A 27 -1.43 2.38 -5.61
N VAL A 28 -1.77 3.07 -4.51
CA VAL A 28 -1.69 2.52 -3.15
C VAL A 28 -2.66 1.36 -2.96
N THR A 29 -3.93 1.53 -3.34
CA THR A 29 -4.95 0.48 -3.17
C THR A 29 -4.69 -0.75 -4.05
N THR A 30 -4.11 -0.55 -5.24
CA THR A 30 -3.66 -1.65 -6.10
C THR A 30 -2.57 -2.45 -5.41
N LEU A 31 -1.57 -1.79 -4.83
CA LEU A 31 -0.49 -2.49 -4.13
C LEU A 31 -0.99 -3.29 -2.91
N VAL A 32 -1.93 -2.76 -2.14
CA VAL A 32 -2.59 -3.54 -1.06
C VAL A 32 -3.27 -4.79 -1.62
N ARG A 33 -4.00 -4.67 -2.73
CA ARG A 33 -4.67 -5.81 -3.37
C ARG A 33 -3.68 -6.87 -3.85
N MET A 34 -2.54 -6.43 -4.40
CA MET A 34 -1.46 -7.35 -4.79
C MET A 34 -0.94 -8.10 -3.56
N MET A 35 -0.74 -7.41 -2.43
CA MET A 35 -0.27 -8.04 -1.21
C MET A 35 -1.24 -9.07 -0.60
N VAL A 36 -2.53 -8.97 -0.91
CA VAL A 36 -3.55 -9.92 -0.41
C VAL A 36 -3.60 -11.21 -1.23
N GLY A 37 -3.17 -11.21 -2.50
CA GLY A 37 -3.46 -12.36 -3.36
C GLY A 37 -2.68 -12.50 -4.67
N GLU A 38 -1.58 -11.77 -4.87
CA GLU A 38 -0.70 -11.97 -6.01
C GLU A 38 0.58 -12.72 -5.68
N ASP A 39 1.05 -13.51 -6.65
CA ASP A 39 2.33 -14.21 -6.59
C ASP A 39 3.48 -13.22 -6.29
N GLY A 40 4.36 -13.55 -5.35
CA GLY A 40 5.47 -12.70 -4.89
C GLY A 40 5.17 -11.82 -3.67
N TYR A 41 3.97 -11.90 -3.08
CA TYR A 41 3.58 -11.24 -1.82
C TYR A 41 2.91 -12.16 -0.80
N GLU A 42 2.92 -13.47 -1.03
CA GLU A 42 2.19 -14.49 -0.26
C GLU A 42 2.52 -14.44 1.24
N GLU A 43 3.77 -14.10 1.57
CA GLU A 43 4.27 -14.05 2.94
C GLU A 43 3.99 -12.72 3.65
N VAL A 44 3.47 -11.70 2.95
CA VAL A 44 3.26 -10.37 3.53
C VAL A 44 2.16 -10.39 4.59
N PHE A 45 0.99 -10.97 4.27
CA PHE A 45 -0.07 -11.14 5.26
C PHE A 45 0.17 -12.36 6.17
N GLY A 46 1.00 -13.31 5.72
CA GLY A 46 1.22 -14.56 6.41
C GLY A 46 -0.02 -15.46 6.42
N GLU A 47 0.01 -16.51 7.25
CA GLU A 47 -1.08 -17.48 7.31
C GLU A 47 -2.41 -16.84 7.76
N HIS A 48 -3.50 -17.17 7.06
CA HIS A 48 -4.83 -16.66 7.38
C HIS A 48 -5.24 -17.03 8.82
N GLY A 49 -5.61 -16.02 9.61
CA GLY A 49 -5.97 -16.16 11.02
C GLY A 49 -4.83 -16.02 12.01
N SER A 50 -3.57 -15.90 11.53
CA SER A 50 -2.44 -15.52 12.36
C SER A 50 -2.55 -14.09 12.91
N GLU A 51 -1.78 -13.77 13.96
CA GLU A 51 -1.69 -12.40 14.50
C GLU A 51 -1.17 -11.41 13.46
N GLN A 52 -0.21 -11.84 12.62
CA GLN A 52 0.30 -11.03 11.51
C GLN A 52 -0.81 -10.69 10.52
N TYR A 53 -1.58 -11.70 10.10
CA TYR A 53 -2.69 -11.52 9.16
C TYR A 53 -3.72 -10.54 9.71
N GLN A 54 -4.10 -10.69 10.98
CA GLN A 54 -5.05 -9.78 11.63
C GLN A 54 -4.50 -8.35 11.69
N THR A 55 -3.24 -8.20 12.09
CA THR A 55 -2.56 -6.90 12.16
C THR A 55 -2.48 -6.22 10.78
N HIS A 56 -2.12 -6.97 9.74
CA HIS A 56 -1.98 -6.43 8.38
C HIS A 56 -3.35 -6.12 7.78
N GLN A 57 -4.37 -6.95 8.04
CA GLN A 57 -5.74 -6.67 7.65
C GLN A 57 -6.25 -5.37 8.28
N GLU A 58 -6.05 -5.18 9.58
CA GLU A 58 -6.46 -3.95 10.26
C GLU A 58 -5.73 -2.74 9.67
N LEU A 59 -4.40 -2.77 9.59
CA LEU A 59 -3.59 -1.59 9.22
C LEU A 59 -3.55 -1.28 7.72
N LEU A 60 -3.68 -2.28 6.84
CA LEU A 60 -3.55 -2.09 5.39
C LEU A 60 -4.90 -2.11 4.66
N ILE A 61 -5.97 -2.61 5.28
CA ILE A 61 -7.28 -2.74 4.63
C ILE A 61 -8.35 -1.94 5.37
N GLU A 62 -8.48 -2.12 6.69
CA GLU A 62 -9.57 -1.52 7.46
C GLU A 62 -9.29 -0.04 7.77
N ASP A 63 -8.07 0.25 8.25
CA ASP A 63 -7.65 1.56 8.76
C ASP A 63 -6.45 2.14 7.96
N LEU A 64 -6.40 1.93 6.65
CA LEU A 64 -5.25 2.32 5.83
C LEU A 64 -4.97 3.83 5.87
N ASP A 65 -5.99 4.66 5.70
CA ASP A 65 -5.91 6.13 5.76
C ASP A 65 -5.35 6.60 7.12
N ILE A 66 -5.89 6.06 8.21
CA ILE A 66 -5.46 6.36 9.58
C ILE A 66 -4.01 5.89 9.79
N SER A 67 -3.67 4.71 9.29
CA SER A 67 -2.33 4.12 9.41
C SER A 67 -1.29 4.97 8.70
N LEU A 68 -1.58 5.44 7.49
CA LEU A 68 -0.71 6.34 6.71
C LEU A 68 -0.59 7.74 7.33
N LYS A 69 -1.68 8.26 7.92
CA LYS A 69 -1.68 9.55 8.60
C LYS A 69 -0.75 9.57 9.81
N ARG A 70 -0.60 8.43 10.49
CA ARG A 70 0.29 8.25 11.65
C ARG A 70 1.77 8.11 11.28
N GLN A 71 2.10 7.87 10.01
CA GLN A 71 3.48 7.73 9.57
C GLN A 71 4.18 9.08 9.37
N GLU A 72 5.50 9.03 9.44
CA GLU A 72 6.36 10.15 9.03
C GLU A 72 6.42 10.23 7.50
N GLY A 73 6.58 11.45 6.98
CA GLY A 73 6.65 11.72 5.53
C GLY A 73 5.78 12.90 5.09
N ASP A 74 6.28 13.64 4.12
CA ASP A 74 5.60 14.78 3.50
C ASP A 74 4.71 14.35 2.34
N SER A 75 4.99 13.17 1.75
CA SER A 75 4.22 12.57 0.66
C SER A 75 3.52 11.27 1.07
N ILE A 76 2.53 10.83 0.28
CA ILE A 76 1.84 9.55 0.51
C ILE A 76 2.78 8.35 0.31
N GLU A 77 3.75 8.44 -0.61
CA GLU A 77 4.76 7.41 -0.83
C GLU A 77 5.73 7.32 0.34
N GLU A 78 6.16 8.45 0.91
CA GLU A 78 7.01 8.43 2.11
C GLU A 78 6.29 7.82 3.30
N ARG A 79 5.02 8.19 3.52
CA ARG A 79 4.17 7.64 4.57
C ARG A 79 3.96 6.14 4.37
N TRP A 80 3.68 5.72 3.15
CA TRP A 80 3.58 4.31 2.80
C TRP A 80 4.89 3.56 3.07
N ASN A 81 6.02 4.10 2.61
CA ASN A 81 7.34 3.49 2.79
C ASN A 81 7.69 3.36 4.27
N SER A 82 7.35 4.37 5.09
CA SER A 82 7.46 4.31 6.55
C SER A 82 6.57 3.23 7.16
N LEU A 83 5.32 3.08 6.69
CA LEU A 83 4.42 2.01 7.14
C LEU A 83 5.01 0.64 6.83
N MET A 84 5.50 0.44 5.61
CA MET A 84 6.12 -0.82 5.18
C MET A 84 7.34 -1.20 6.01
N ASP A 85 8.14 -0.22 6.42
CA ASP A 85 9.26 -0.43 7.34
C ASP A 85 8.78 -0.82 8.73
N SER A 86 7.75 -0.15 9.26
CA SER A 86 7.20 -0.46 10.58
C SER A 86 6.64 -1.88 10.68
N LEU A 87 6.11 -2.41 9.56
CA LEU A 87 5.56 -3.77 9.45
C LEU A 87 6.62 -4.80 9.01
N GLY A 88 7.79 -4.34 8.55
CA GLY A 88 8.86 -5.17 8.01
C GLY A 88 8.47 -5.93 6.72
N CYS A 89 7.53 -5.39 5.93
CA CYS A 89 6.95 -6.08 4.78
C CYS A 89 7.98 -6.36 3.67
N GLN A 90 9.00 -5.51 3.49
CA GLN A 90 10.00 -5.67 2.44
C GLN A 90 10.75 -7.02 2.52
N SER A 91 11.00 -7.53 3.72
CA SER A 91 11.66 -8.82 3.90
C SER A 91 10.83 -10.03 3.44
N ARG A 92 9.52 -9.81 3.21
CA ARG A 92 8.51 -10.82 2.90
C ARG A 92 7.93 -10.67 1.50
N ALA A 93 8.30 -9.62 0.78
CA ALA A 93 7.84 -9.36 -0.57
C ALA A 93 8.98 -9.56 -1.57
N GLU A 94 8.81 -10.50 -2.50
CA GLU A 94 9.80 -10.77 -3.55
C GLU A 94 9.87 -9.61 -4.55
N LYS A 95 8.71 -9.00 -4.85
CA LYS A 95 8.54 -7.92 -5.82
C LYS A 95 8.90 -6.53 -5.27
N GLY A 96 9.01 -6.38 -3.95
CA GLY A 96 9.26 -5.10 -3.27
C GLY A 96 7.98 -4.39 -2.86
N VAL A 97 8.06 -3.58 -1.79
CA VAL A 97 6.89 -2.88 -1.23
C VAL A 97 7.00 -1.37 -1.26
N TYR A 98 8.18 -0.81 -1.54
CA TYR A 98 8.36 0.63 -1.48
C TYR A 98 7.87 1.30 -2.75
N LEU A 99 7.09 2.36 -2.62
CA LEU A 99 6.67 3.17 -3.76
C LEU A 99 7.81 4.10 -4.16
N ILE A 100 8.17 4.11 -5.45
CA ILE A 100 9.03 5.14 -6.04
C ILE A 100 8.33 6.52 -6.02
N PRO A 101 9.07 7.64 -6.06
CA PRO A 101 8.47 8.98 -6.12
C PRO A 101 7.41 9.10 -7.21
N TRP A 102 6.39 9.93 -6.96
CA TRP A 102 5.27 10.11 -7.90
C TRP A 102 5.72 10.65 -9.26
N GLU A 103 6.75 11.48 -9.26
CA GLU A 103 7.32 12.12 -10.45
C GLU A 103 8.02 11.11 -11.38
N GLU A 104 8.41 9.95 -10.84
CA GLU A 104 9.04 8.85 -11.58
C GLU A 104 8.04 7.76 -12.00
N TYR A 105 6.80 7.87 -11.53
CA TYR A 105 5.76 6.90 -11.76
C TYR A 105 5.03 7.12 -13.10
N ASP A 106 4.87 6.04 -13.88
CA ASP A 106 4.06 6.05 -15.09
C ASP A 106 2.59 5.80 -14.75
N ALA A 107 1.80 6.87 -14.67
CA ALA A 107 0.38 6.81 -14.32
C ALA A 107 -0.48 6.07 -15.36
N ASP A 108 0.01 5.87 -16.58
CA ASP A 108 -0.71 5.13 -17.61
C ASP A 108 -0.63 3.61 -17.40
N ASP A 109 0.34 3.11 -16.61
CA ASP A 109 0.48 1.69 -16.23
C ASP A 109 -0.15 1.40 -14.87
N TRP A 110 -1.47 1.49 -14.79
CA TRP A 110 -2.24 1.28 -13.56
C TRP A 110 -2.08 -0.13 -12.93
N GLN A 111 -1.57 -1.11 -13.67
CA GLN A 111 -1.33 -2.48 -13.17
C GLN A 111 -0.02 -2.60 -12.40
N ASN A 112 0.91 -1.68 -12.63
CA ASN A 112 2.21 -1.66 -11.97
C ASN A 112 2.24 -0.49 -10.99
N PRO A 113 2.19 -0.72 -9.66
CA PRO A 113 2.22 0.37 -8.69
C PRO A 113 3.60 1.04 -8.55
N GLY A 114 4.58 0.74 -9.40
CA GLY A 114 5.90 1.37 -9.36
C GLY A 114 6.60 1.09 -8.03
N VAL A 115 6.86 -0.20 -7.77
CA VAL A 115 7.50 -0.64 -6.53
C VAL A 115 9.00 -0.85 -6.69
N SER A 116 9.72 -0.64 -5.58
CA SER A 116 11.14 -0.89 -5.42
C SER A 116 11.39 -1.82 -4.24
N ARG A 117 12.46 -2.62 -4.34
CA ARG A 117 12.96 -3.45 -3.23
C ARG A 117 13.84 -2.69 -2.25
N THR A 118 14.32 -1.51 -2.65
CA THR A 118 15.12 -0.61 -1.83
C THR A 118 14.35 0.66 -1.58
N ARG A 119 14.35 1.13 -0.33
CA ARG A 119 13.70 2.38 0.04
C ARG A 119 14.31 3.53 -0.78
N PRO A 120 13.49 4.29 -1.54
CA PRO A 120 13.96 5.49 -2.23
C PRO A 120 14.49 6.53 -1.22
N GLU A 121 15.51 7.29 -1.63
CA GLU A 121 16.13 8.37 -0.84
C GLU A 121 15.26 9.62 -0.77
#